data_AF-A0A543DQ88-F1
#
_entry.id   AF-A0A543DQ88-F1
#
_cell.length_a   1.000
_cell.length_b   1.000
_cell.length_c   1.000
_cell.angle_alpha   90.00
_cell.angle_beta   90.00
_cell.angle_gamma   90.00
#
_symmetry.space_group_name_H-M   'P 1'
#
loop_
_entity.id
_entity.type
_entity.pdbx_description
1 polymer ?
#
loop_
_entity_poly.entity_id
_entity_poly.type
_entity_poly.pdbx_seq_one_letter_code
_entity_poly.pdbx_strand_id
1 'polypeptide(L)'
;MTSGGSSAGRRSAAATPRGTGLSSRVVSGSGGPIERVWAAECDRATAFSSLASIRSGIGFARIGGTTVVHLRGPAKKATELSCPRDSEYFGVDFRVGAYLPAFPPGRLSDLRDAVLPVLEGGRILLDGQAWEMPTPQNLDVFLDRLRRAGLLVVDPLVEEMWHGGASRKVPARTAQSRFARAAGLPRRTLLTIERARAAAGLLRAGVAIGEVVIAAGYHDQPHLTRSLRRMIGHTPGELARGEAFLAL
;
A
#
# COMPACT_ATOMS: atom_id res chain seq x y z
N MET A 1 -1.63 43.48 9.65
CA MET A 1 -0.65 43.21 8.58
C MET A 1 0.29 42.12 9.11
N THR A 2 -0.07 40.84 8.89
CA THR A 2 0.52 39.92 7.87
C THR A 2 2.00 39.67 8.16
N SER A 3 2.54 38.46 8.34
CA SER A 3 2.26 37.10 7.84
C SER A 3 3.24 36.16 8.60
N GLY A 4 2.95 34.92 8.99
CA GLY A 4 2.39 33.82 8.19
C GLY A 4 3.52 33.11 7.44
N GLY A 5 3.95 31.93 7.89
CA GLY A 5 5.05 31.18 7.25
C GLY A 5 5.14 29.73 7.72
N SER A 6 4.04 28.99 7.58
CA SER A 6 3.93 27.54 7.82
C SER A 6 4.68 26.76 6.73
N SER A 7 5.73 26.03 7.11
CA SER A 7 6.46 25.13 6.21
C SER A 7 5.77 23.77 6.14
N ALA A 8 4.77 23.66 5.26
CA ALA A 8 4.19 22.39 4.85
C ALA A 8 5.19 21.60 3.99
N GLY A 9 5.74 20.52 4.55
CA GLY A 9 6.60 19.58 3.85
C GLY A 9 5.88 18.91 2.68
N ARG A 10 6.41 19.11 1.47
CA ARG A 10 5.92 18.57 0.21
C ARG A 10 5.84 17.04 0.27
N ARG A 11 4.63 16.49 0.12
CA ARG A 11 4.42 15.08 -0.19
C ARG A 11 4.86 14.83 -1.63
N SER A 12 5.83 13.93 -1.81
CA SER A 12 6.30 13.47 -3.11
C SER A 12 5.17 12.68 -3.79
N ALA A 13 4.50 13.30 -4.76
CA ALA A 13 3.67 12.62 -5.72
C ALA A 13 4.60 11.97 -6.75
N ALA A 14 4.80 10.66 -6.66
CA ALA A 14 5.47 9.92 -7.72
C ALA A 14 4.56 9.91 -8.95
N ALA A 15 4.78 10.85 -9.87
CA ALA A 15 4.17 10.82 -11.18
C ALA A 15 4.73 9.62 -11.96
N THR A 16 3.82 8.77 -12.46
CA THR A 16 4.13 7.65 -13.35
C THR A 16 4.77 8.18 -14.64
N PRO A 17 5.83 7.55 -15.19
CA PRO A 17 6.48 8.03 -16.39
C PRO A 17 5.51 8.02 -17.58
N ARG A 18 5.52 9.11 -18.35
CA ARG A 18 4.73 9.22 -19.59
C ARG A 18 5.23 8.18 -20.58
N GLY A 19 4.39 7.20 -20.92
CA GLY A 19 4.70 6.17 -21.91
C GLY A 19 4.30 4.73 -21.52
N THR A 20 3.94 4.48 -20.27
CA THR A 20 3.31 3.22 -19.84
C THR A 20 1.81 3.32 -20.02
N GLY A 21 1.14 2.26 -20.50
CA GLY A 21 -0.31 2.27 -20.74
C GLY A 21 -1.15 2.18 -19.47
N LEU A 22 -0.63 2.75 -18.38
CA LEU A 22 -1.12 2.72 -17.02
C LEU A 22 -0.78 4.07 -16.40
N SER A 23 -1.82 4.80 -16.02
CA SER A 23 -1.75 6.08 -15.32
C SER A 23 -2.25 5.87 -13.89
N SER A 24 -1.66 6.57 -12.91
CA SER A 24 -2.12 6.51 -11.52
C SER A 24 -1.96 7.86 -10.83
N ARG A 25 -2.86 8.13 -9.87
CA ARG A 25 -2.90 9.38 -9.12
C ARG A 25 -3.38 9.15 -7.69
N VAL A 26 -2.88 9.97 -6.77
CA VAL A 26 -3.45 10.09 -5.43
C VAL A 26 -4.67 11.00 -5.51
N VAL A 27 -5.81 10.51 -5.04
CA VAL A 27 -7.08 11.26 -5.00
C VAL A 27 -7.14 12.09 -3.72
N SER A 28 -6.85 11.44 -2.58
CA SER A 28 -6.87 12.07 -1.25
C SER A 28 -5.71 11.55 -0.40
N GLY A 29 -5.19 12.41 0.48
CA GLY A 29 -4.08 12.10 1.38
C GLY A 29 -4.47 11.24 2.59
N SER A 30 -3.58 11.19 3.57
CA SER A 30 -3.79 10.39 4.79
C SER A 30 -4.74 11.06 5.77
N GLY A 31 -5.58 10.28 6.44
CA GLY A 31 -6.48 10.73 7.51
C GLY A 31 -7.14 9.56 8.23
N GLY A 32 -7.22 9.58 9.57
CA GLY A 32 -7.78 8.47 10.34
C GLY A 32 -7.12 7.12 10.00
N PRO A 33 -7.89 6.07 9.58
CA PRO A 33 -7.34 4.78 9.17
C PRO A 33 -6.70 4.78 7.77
N ILE A 34 -6.77 5.89 7.03
CA ILE A 34 -6.37 5.99 5.62
C ILE A 34 -4.93 6.48 5.50
N GLU A 35 -4.11 5.76 4.72
CA GLU A 35 -2.81 6.24 4.26
C GLU A 35 -2.97 7.12 3.01
N ARG A 36 -3.72 6.61 2.02
CA ARG A 36 -4.04 7.33 0.79
C ARG A 36 -5.25 6.71 0.09
N VAL A 37 -5.99 7.54 -0.63
CA VAL A 37 -6.94 7.10 -1.67
C VAL A 37 -6.26 7.30 -3.02
N TRP A 38 -6.36 6.31 -3.89
CA TRP A 38 -5.71 6.33 -5.20
C TRP A 38 -6.70 5.90 -6.29
N ALA A 39 -6.41 6.35 -7.50
CA ALA A 39 -7.08 5.92 -8.72
C ALA A 39 -6.02 5.62 -9.78
N ALA A 40 -6.30 4.66 -10.65
CA ALA A 40 -5.46 4.28 -11.76
C ALA A 40 -6.33 3.85 -12.95
N GLU A 41 -5.78 3.95 -14.14
CA GLU A 41 -6.47 3.58 -15.39
C GLU A 41 -5.44 3.00 -16.36
N CYS A 42 -5.90 2.10 -17.23
CA CYS A 42 -5.08 1.54 -18.30
C CYS A 42 -5.77 1.70 -19.65
N ASP A 43 -5.14 2.46 -20.55
CA ASP A 43 -5.57 2.66 -21.93
C ASP A 43 -5.16 1.50 -22.86
N ARG A 44 -4.20 0.68 -22.42
CA ARG A 44 -3.77 -0.54 -23.09
C ARG A 44 -3.27 -1.58 -22.08
N ALA A 45 -3.26 -2.84 -22.52
CA ALA A 45 -2.73 -3.93 -21.71
C ALA A 45 -1.29 -3.64 -21.28
N THR A 46 -1.07 -3.54 -19.97
CA THR A 46 0.21 -3.11 -19.40
C THR A 46 0.60 -4.04 -18.26
N ALA A 47 1.75 -4.69 -18.40
CA ALA A 47 2.40 -5.38 -17.30
C ALA A 47 3.11 -4.36 -16.40
N PHE A 48 3.04 -4.55 -15.09
CA PHE A 48 3.73 -3.71 -14.12
C PHE A 48 4.19 -4.53 -12.91
N SER A 49 5.32 -4.13 -12.33
CA SER A 49 5.77 -4.69 -11.05
C SER A 49 4.98 -4.03 -9.92
N SER A 50 4.14 -4.82 -9.25
CA SER A 50 3.56 -4.44 -7.95
C SER A 50 4.61 -4.71 -6.89
N LEU A 51 5.09 -3.67 -6.21
CA LEU A 51 6.10 -3.82 -5.17
C LEU A 51 5.62 -4.68 -4.00
N ALA A 52 6.57 -5.16 -3.21
CA ALA A 52 6.29 -5.56 -1.85
C ALA A 52 5.54 -4.41 -1.14
N SER A 53 4.41 -4.76 -0.53
CA SER A 53 3.54 -3.81 0.12
C SER A 53 3.43 -4.09 1.60
N ILE A 54 3.45 -3.04 2.40
CA ILE A 54 3.20 -3.09 3.84
C ILE A 54 1.73 -2.84 4.19
N ARG A 55 0.91 -2.56 3.17
CA ARG A 55 -0.43 -2.01 3.34
C ARG A 55 -1.48 -3.07 3.06
N SER A 56 -2.54 -3.02 3.85
CA SER A 56 -3.82 -3.64 3.52
C SER A 56 -4.73 -2.58 2.92
N GLY A 57 -5.83 -2.97 2.29
CA GLY A 57 -6.74 -2.00 1.71
C GLY A 57 -7.94 -2.61 1.01
N ILE A 58 -8.73 -1.74 0.39
CA ILE A 58 -9.83 -2.12 -0.49
C ILE A 58 -9.53 -1.57 -1.87
N GLY A 59 -9.61 -2.42 -2.89
CA GLY A 59 -9.47 -2.06 -4.29
C GLY A 59 -10.76 -2.37 -5.06
N PHE A 60 -11.07 -1.52 -6.02
CA PHE A 60 -12.21 -1.63 -6.91
C PHE A 60 -11.65 -1.67 -8.33
N ALA A 61 -11.90 -2.76 -9.04
CA ALA A 61 -11.48 -2.93 -10.43
C ALA A 61 -12.73 -2.90 -11.31
N ARG A 62 -12.79 -1.95 -12.23
CA ARG A 62 -13.85 -1.84 -13.24
C ARG A 62 -13.29 -2.22 -14.60
N ILE A 63 -13.78 -3.34 -15.12
CA ILE A 63 -13.32 -3.93 -16.38
C ILE A 63 -14.56 -4.35 -17.16
N GLY A 64 -14.71 -3.84 -18.40
CA GLY A 64 -15.86 -4.18 -19.25
C GLY A 64 -17.22 -3.91 -18.60
N GLY A 65 -17.34 -2.80 -17.86
CA GLY A 65 -18.57 -2.42 -17.14
C GLY A 65 -18.84 -3.20 -15.84
N THR A 66 -18.07 -4.25 -15.54
CA THR A 66 -18.21 -5.02 -14.30
C THR A 66 -17.25 -4.49 -13.24
N THR A 67 -17.74 -4.33 -12.01
CA THR A 67 -16.90 -3.93 -10.87
C THR A 67 -16.63 -5.13 -9.97
N VAL A 68 -15.36 -5.43 -9.71
CA VAL A 68 -14.90 -6.43 -8.74
C VAL A 68 -14.26 -5.70 -7.56
N VAL A 69 -14.63 -6.10 -6.34
CA VAL A 69 -14.13 -5.48 -5.11
C VAL A 69 -13.20 -6.45 -4.39
N HIS A 70 -11.97 -6.02 -4.16
CA HIS A 70 -10.91 -6.81 -3.55
C HIS A 70 -10.52 -6.24 -2.19
N LEU A 71 -10.48 -7.10 -1.17
CA LEU A 71 -9.76 -6.83 0.06
C LEU A 71 -8.33 -7.35 -0.08
N ARG A 72 -7.37 -6.45 0.08
CA ARG A 72 -5.95 -6.71 -0.17
C ARG A 72 -5.15 -6.73 1.13
N GLY A 73 -4.14 -7.59 1.18
CA GLY A 73 -3.17 -7.66 2.26
C GLY A 73 -1.76 -7.23 1.84
N PRO A 74 -0.82 -7.17 2.79
CA PRO A 74 0.57 -6.88 2.50
C PRO A 74 1.24 -7.99 1.67
N ALA A 75 2.30 -7.65 0.94
CA ALA A 75 3.06 -8.57 0.11
C ALA A 75 4.55 -8.50 0.44
N LYS A 76 5.19 -9.67 0.60
CA LYS A 76 6.61 -9.76 1.01
C LYS A 76 7.60 -9.58 -0.14
N LYS A 77 7.11 -9.67 -1.37
CA LYS A 77 7.92 -9.61 -2.59
C LYS A 77 7.20 -8.83 -3.67
N ALA A 78 7.98 -8.27 -4.58
CA ALA A 78 7.43 -7.75 -5.81
C ALA A 78 6.79 -8.89 -6.61
N THR A 79 5.66 -8.59 -7.25
CA THR A 79 4.97 -9.53 -8.13
C THR A 79 4.54 -8.79 -9.37
N GLU A 80 4.78 -9.40 -10.52
CA GLU A 80 4.33 -8.86 -11.79
C GLU A 80 2.82 -9.04 -11.91
N LEU A 81 2.13 -7.94 -12.18
CA LEU A 81 0.69 -7.89 -12.41
C LEU A 81 0.45 -7.36 -13.81
N SER A 82 -0.72 -7.67 -14.36
CA SER A 82 -1.17 -7.11 -15.62
C SER A 82 -2.47 -6.36 -15.42
N CYS A 83 -2.56 -5.25 -16.13
CA CYS A 83 -3.74 -4.42 -16.21
C CYS A 83 -4.32 -4.58 -17.61
N PRO A 84 -5.55 -5.08 -17.80
CA PRO A 84 -6.17 -5.15 -19.11
C PRO A 84 -6.38 -3.77 -19.73
N ARG A 85 -6.57 -3.73 -21.05
CA ARG A 85 -7.00 -2.52 -21.75
C ARG A 85 -8.36 -2.03 -21.21
N ASP A 86 -8.56 -0.72 -21.21
CA ASP A 86 -9.81 -0.03 -20.87
C ASP A 86 -10.33 -0.44 -19.49
N SER A 87 -9.41 -0.43 -18.52
CA SER A 87 -9.71 -0.78 -17.13
C SER A 87 -9.44 0.39 -16.20
N GLU A 88 -10.34 0.57 -15.24
CA GLU A 88 -10.25 1.58 -14.20
C GLU A 88 -10.11 0.91 -12.84
N TYR A 89 -9.25 1.48 -12.01
CA TYR A 89 -9.04 1.03 -10.64
C TYR A 89 -9.12 2.22 -9.71
N PHE A 90 -9.68 1.99 -8.54
CA PHE A 90 -9.49 2.89 -7.43
C PHE A 90 -9.47 2.11 -6.14
N GLY A 91 -8.98 2.74 -5.08
CA GLY A 91 -8.91 2.08 -3.82
C GLY A 91 -8.32 2.95 -2.75
N VAL A 92 -8.14 2.30 -1.60
CA VAL A 92 -7.63 2.92 -0.39
C VAL A 92 -6.63 1.99 0.25
N ASP A 93 -5.49 2.56 0.61
CA ASP A 93 -4.50 1.89 1.42
C ASP A 93 -4.70 2.31 2.87
N PHE A 94 -4.75 1.33 3.75
CA PHE A 94 -4.90 1.54 5.17
C PHE A 94 -3.56 1.88 5.82
N ARG A 95 -3.60 2.66 6.91
CA ARG A 95 -2.46 2.80 7.81
C ARG A 95 -2.12 1.42 8.41
N VAL A 96 -0.83 1.19 8.68
CA VAL A 96 -0.40 -0.08 9.31
C VAL A 96 -1.15 -0.25 10.63
N GLY A 97 -1.83 -1.39 10.79
CA GLY A 97 -2.68 -1.67 11.95
C GLY A 97 -4.16 -1.35 11.76
N ALA A 98 -4.56 -0.76 10.63
CA ALA A 98 -5.96 -0.63 10.23
C ALA A 98 -6.37 -1.80 9.30
N TYR A 99 -7.47 -2.49 9.64
CA TYR A 99 -7.92 -3.69 8.92
C TYR A 99 -9.37 -4.07 9.25
N LEU A 100 -9.95 -4.95 8.44
CA LEU A 100 -11.27 -5.55 8.69
C LEU A 100 -11.09 -6.85 9.50
N PRO A 101 -11.63 -6.99 10.72
CA PRO A 101 -11.40 -8.19 11.55
C PRO A 101 -11.86 -9.50 10.92
N ALA A 102 -12.93 -9.48 10.13
CA ALA A 102 -13.43 -10.63 9.37
C ALA A 102 -12.44 -11.09 8.27
N PHE A 103 -11.52 -10.21 7.85
CA PHE A 103 -10.51 -10.47 6.83
C PHE A 103 -9.10 -10.09 7.34
N PRO A 104 -8.52 -10.89 8.25
CA PRO A 104 -7.21 -10.60 8.82
C PRO A 104 -6.15 -10.43 7.72
N PRO A 105 -5.35 -9.34 7.73
CA PRO A 105 -4.38 -9.05 6.66
C PRO A 105 -3.40 -10.18 6.35
N GLY A 106 -3.01 -10.98 7.35
CA GLY A 106 -2.11 -12.11 7.14
C GLY A 106 -2.70 -13.18 6.21
N ARG A 107 -4.02 -13.36 6.21
CA ARG A 107 -4.73 -14.29 5.29
C ARG A 107 -4.81 -13.75 3.87
N LEU A 108 -4.79 -12.43 3.73
CA LEU A 108 -4.80 -11.72 2.44
C LEU A 108 -3.38 -11.51 1.87
N SER A 109 -2.35 -11.95 2.60
CA SER A 109 -0.97 -11.65 2.24
C SER A 109 -0.51 -12.39 0.99
N ASP A 110 0.42 -11.76 0.27
CA ASP A 110 1.02 -12.30 -0.95
C ASP A 110 -0.04 -12.60 -2.05
N LEU A 111 -0.89 -11.61 -2.37
CA LEU A 111 -1.93 -11.63 -3.41
C LEU A 111 -3.07 -12.64 -3.18
N ARG A 112 -3.32 -13.02 -1.92
CA ARG A 112 -4.48 -13.86 -1.55
C ARG A 112 -5.70 -13.01 -1.26
N ASP A 113 -6.00 -12.09 -2.17
CA ASP A 113 -7.07 -11.12 -2.00
C ASP A 113 -8.41 -11.82 -1.83
N ALA A 114 -9.25 -11.29 -0.93
CA ALA A 114 -10.63 -11.74 -0.82
C ALA A 114 -11.49 -10.90 -1.76
N VAL A 115 -12.36 -11.55 -2.53
CA VAL A 115 -13.32 -10.87 -3.40
C VAL A 115 -14.63 -10.70 -2.64
N LEU A 116 -15.09 -9.47 -2.49
CA LEU A 116 -16.40 -9.19 -1.89
C LEU A 116 -17.49 -9.38 -2.96
N PRO A 117 -18.60 -10.06 -2.63
CA PRO A 117 -19.72 -10.18 -3.55
C PRO A 117 -20.32 -8.81 -3.88
N VAL A 118 -20.59 -8.59 -5.17
CA VAL A 118 -21.38 -7.44 -5.64
C VAL A 118 -22.77 -7.95 -5.99
N LEU A 119 -23.77 -7.42 -5.30
CA LEU A 119 -25.18 -7.78 -5.46
C LEU A 119 -25.77 -7.13 -6.72
N GLU A 120 -26.92 -7.64 -7.16
CA GLU A 120 -27.75 -6.97 -8.16
C GLU A 120 -28.07 -5.54 -7.71
N GLY A 121 -27.94 -4.58 -8.61
CA GLY A 121 -28.01 -3.15 -8.28
C GLY A 121 -26.68 -2.53 -7.80
N GLY A 122 -25.57 -3.28 -7.86
CA GLY A 122 -24.21 -2.74 -7.70
C GLY A 122 -23.78 -2.49 -6.26
N ARG A 123 -24.44 -3.08 -5.26
CA ARG A 123 -24.08 -2.96 -3.84
C ARG A 123 -23.07 -4.02 -3.42
N ILE A 124 -22.25 -3.71 -2.42
CA ILE A 124 -21.23 -4.63 -1.88
C ILE A 124 -21.82 -5.39 -0.71
N LEU A 125 -21.73 -6.72 -0.70
CA LEU A 125 -22.08 -7.51 0.47
C LEU A 125 -20.88 -7.59 1.42
N LEU A 126 -21.04 -7.05 2.63
CA LEU A 126 -20.03 -7.10 3.68
C LEU A 126 -20.71 -7.24 5.04
N ASP A 127 -20.27 -8.24 5.82
CA ASP A 127 -20.86 -8.61 7.12
C ASP A 127 -22.38 -8.88 7.04
N GLY A 128 -22.82 -9.54 5.96
CA GLY A 128 -24.23 -9.83 5.71
C GLY A 128 -25.10 -8.62 5.36
N GLN A 129 -24.51 -7.43 5.26
CA GLN A 129 -25.22 -6.20 4.91
C GLN A 129 -24.86 -5.71 3.50
N ALA A 130 -25.84 -5.11 2.83
CA ALA A 130 -25.66 -4.50 1.52
C ALA A 130 -25.21 -3.04 1.65
N TRP A 131 -23.97 -2.75 1.25
CA TRP A 131 -23.37 -1.43 1.28
C TRP A 131 -23.40 -0.77 -0.09
N GLU A 132 -23.63 0.54 -0.11
CA GLU A 132 -23.53 1.34 -1.33
C GLU A 132 -22.10 1.32 -1.87
N MET A 133 -21.95 1.16 -3.19
CA MET A 133 -20.64 1.20 -3.85
C MET A 133 -20.06 2.61 -3.77
N PRO A 134 -18.86 2.79 -3.21
CA PRO A 134 -18.21 4.08 -3.17
C PRO A 134 -17.67 4.47 -4.55
N THR A 135 -17.35 5.75 -4.67
CA THR A 135 -16.57 6.35 -5.74
C THR A 135 -15.20 6.75 -5.19
N PRO A 136 -14.19 7.02 -6.04
CA PRO A 136 -12.91 7.54 -5.57
C PRO A 136 -13.03 8.78 -4.67
N GLN A 137 -14.06 9.61 -4.87
CA GLN A 137 -14.26 10.88 -4.18
C GLN A 137 -14.91 10.76 -2.80
N ASN A 138 -15.62 9.66 -2.51
CA ASN A 138 -16.33 9.46 -1.24
C ASN A 138 -15.90 8.18 -0.50
N LEU A 139 -14.79 7.57 -0.90
CA LEU A 139 -14.29 6.33 -0.32
C LEU A 139 -13.92 6.49 1.16
N ASP A 140 -13.46 7.68 1.56
CA ASP A 140 -13.22 8.06 2.95
C ASP A 140 -14.51 8.02 3.79
N VAL A 141 -15.61 8.59 3.28
CA VAL A 141 -16.93 8.56 3.92
C VAL A 141 -17.42 7.11 4.08
N PHE A 142 -17.23 6.28 3.06
CA PHE A 142 -17.54 4.86 3.13
C PHE A 142 -16.76 4.15 4.24
N LEU A 143 -15.44 4.38 4.34
CA LEU A 143 -14.62 3.80 5.40
C LEU A 143 -15.00 4.29 6.80
N ASP A 144 -15.37 5.56 6.95
CA ASP A 144 -15.86 6.08 8.22
C ASP A 144 -17.19 5.43 8.65
N ARG A 145 -18.04 5.05 7.69
CA ARG A 145 -19.24 4.25 7.99
C ARG A 145 -18.88 2.83 8.40
N LEU A 146 -17.92 2.17 7.73
CA LEU A 146 -17.43 0.85 8.14
C LEU A 146 -16.83 0.89 9.56
N ARG A 147 -16.07 1.93 9.88
CA ARG A 147 -15.49 2.13 11.21
C ARG A 147 -16.57 2.32 12.28
N ARG A 148 -17.58 3.15 12.00
CA ARG A 148 -18.72 3.36 12.92
C ARG A 148 -19.55 2.09 13.12
N ALA A 149 -19.62 1.23 12.12
CA ALA A 149 -20.24 -0.10 12.22
C ALA A 149 -19.33 -1.16 12.90
N GLY A 150 -18.10 -0.81 13.30
CA GLY A 150 -17.15 -1.74 13.92
C GLY A 150 -16.48 -2.72 12.96
N LEU A 151 -16.70 -2.57 11.65
CA LEU A 151 -16.16 -3.46 10.63
C LEU A 151 -14.71 -3.13 10.25
N LEU A 152 -14.30 -1.87 10.42
CA LEU A 152 -12.93 -1.41 10.26
C LEU A 152 -12.35 -0.99 11.61
N VAL A 153 -11.26 -1.61 12.02
CA VAL A 153 -10.58 -1.30 13.29
C VAL A 153 -9.21 -0.71 13.03
N VAL A 154 -8.73 0.08 13.97
CA VAL A 154 -7.33 0.55 14.03
C VAL A 154 -6.75 0.06 15.35
N ASP A 155 -5.70 -0.74 15.29
CA ASP A 155 -5.04 -1.23 16.50
C ASP A 155 -4.04 -0.18 17.04
N PRO A 156 -4.33 0.48 18.19
CA PRO A 156 -3.47 1.54 18.71
C PRO A 156 -2.08 1.04 19.13
N LEU A 157 -1.96 -0.24 19.50
CA LEU A 157 -0.67 -0.84 19.82
C LEU A 157 0.22 -0.91 18.58
N VAL A 158 -0.37 -1.21 17.43
CA VAL A 158 0.36 -1.28 16.16
C VAL A 158 0.82 0.08 15.73
N GLU A 159 -0.01 1.11 15.90
CA GLU A 159 0.38 2.49 15.61
C GLU A 159 1.58 2.93 16.48
N GLU A 160 1.52 2.68 17.79
CA GLU A 160 2.65 2.96 18.71
C GLU A 160 3.93 2.24 18.29
N MET A 161 3.83 0.93 18.02
CA MET A 161 4.99 0.12 17.62
C MET A 161 5.53 0.51 16.25
N TRP A 162 4.67 0.93 15.32
CA TRP A 162 5.08 1.33 13.98
C TRP A 162 5.96 2.58 14.02
N HIS A 163 5.62 3.56 14.86
CA HIS A 163 6.39 4.80 15.04
C HIS A 163 7.60 4.68 15.97
N GLY A 164 8.04 3.45 16.28
CA GLY A 164 9.26 3.20 17.05
C GLY A 164 9.04 3.01 18.55
N GLY A 165 7.81 3.09 19.05
CA GLY A 165 7.48 2.82 20.44
C GLY A 165 7.67 1.35 20.80
N ALA A 166 8.07 1.09 22.05
CA ALA A 166 7.94 -0.22 22.67
C ALA A 166 6.70 -0.21 23.57
N SER A 167 5.91 -1.27 23.51
CA SER A 167 4.79 -1.39 24.45
C SER A 167 5.32 -1.53 25.86
N ARG A 168 5.02 -0.55 26.73
CA ARG A 168 5.39 -0.62 28.15
C ARG A 168 4.43 -1.48 28.97
N LYS A 169 3.22 -1.69 28.45
CA LYS A 169 2.11 -2.38 29.15
C LYS A 169 1.94 -3.83 28.71
N VAL A 170 2.45 -4.21 27.54
CA VAL A 170 2.26 -5.54 26.95
C VAL A 170 3.62 -6.24 26.80
N PRO A 171 3.75 -7.51 27.23
CA PRO A 171 4.97 -8.28 27.02
C PRO A 171 5.38 -8.31 25.54
N ALA A 172 6.68 -8.23 25.27
CA ALA A 172 7.22 -8.09 23.91
C ALA A 172 6.71 -9.16 22.93
N ARG A 173 6.63 -10.43 23.36
CA ARG A 173 6.12 -11.54 22.54
C ARG A 173 4.64 -11.33 22.15
N THR A 174 3.82 -10.93 23.10
CA THR A 174 2.39 -10.64 22.88
C THR A 174 2.23 -9.43 21.96
N ALA A 175 3.02 -8.39 22.16
CA ALA A 175 3.03 -7.20 21.30
C ALA A 175 3.41 -7.54 19.85
N GLN A 176 4.46 -8.36 19.65
CA GLN A 176 4.86 -8.83 18.31
C GLN A 176 3.79 -9.68 17.64
N SER A 177 3.14 -10.59 18.37
CA SER A 177 2.06 -11.42 17.86
C SER A 177 0.84 -10.58 17.43
N ARG A 178 0.43 -9.65 18.29
CA ARG A 178 -0.66 -8.71 17.99
C ARG A 178 -0.34 -7.82 16.80
N PHE A 179 0.89 -7.33 16.70
CA PHE A 179 1.38 -6.59 15.55
C PHE A 179 1.24 -7.41 14.26
N ALA A 180 1.77 -8.64 14.24
CA ALA A 180 1.71 -9.48 13.04
C ALA A 180 0.26 -9.82 12.64
N ARG A 181 -0.65 -9.99 13.60
CA ARG A 181 -2.07 -10.24 13.33
C ARG A 181 -2.76 -9.05 12.66
N ALA A 182 -2.55 -7.84 13.19
CA ALA A 182 -3.21 -6.63 12.71
C ALA A 182 -2.54 -6.01 11.47
N ALA A 183 -1.21 -6.12 11.35
CA ALA A 183 -0.47 -5.63 10.19
C ALA A 183 -0.31 -6.67 9.08
N GLY A 184 -0.60 -7.94 9.36
CA GLY A 184 -0.49 -9.08 8.43
C GLY A 184 0.92 -9.65 8.27
N LEU A 185 1.96 -8.89 8.62
CA LEU A 185 3.35 -9.33 8.61
C LEU A 185 4.09 -8.91 9.89
N PRO A 186 5.18 -9.61 10.26
CA PRO A 186 6.03 -9.16 11.35
C PRO A 186 6.60 -7.77 11.11
N ARG A 187 6.72 -6.95 12.18
CA ARG A 187 7.27 -5.59 12.12
C ARG A 187 8.62 -5.51 11.41
N ARG A 188 9.52 -6.46 11.69
CA ARG A 188 10.84 -6.54 11.04
C ARG A 188 10.74 -6.68 9.52
N THR A 189 9.79 -7.46 9.03
CA THR A 189 9.54 -7.62 7.59
C THR A 189 9.10 -6.31 6.97
N LEU A 190 8.13 -5.61 7.59
CA LEU A 190 7.66 -4.31 7.10
C LEU A 190 8.79 -3.27 7.06
N LEU A 191 9.63 -3.20 8.11
CA LEU A 191 10.80 -2.31 8.13
C LEU A 191 11.82 -2.64 7.04
N THR A 192 11.93 -3.92 6.65
CA THR A 192 12.84 -4.33 5.57
C THR A 192 12.28 -3.90 4.21
N ILE A 193 10.95 -3.97 4.02
CA ILE A 193 10.27 -3.45 2.81
C ILE A 193 10.45 -1.93 2.73
N GLU A 194 10.22 -1.19 3.81
CA GLU A 194 10.41 0.26 3.84
C GLU A 194 11.86 0.67 3.58
N ARG A 195 12.84 -0.07 4.13
CA ARG A 195 14.26 0.12 3.80
C ARG A 195 14.53 -0.07 2.31
N ALA A 196 14.00 -1.13 1.70
CA ALA A 196 14.17 -1.39 0.27
C ALA A 196 13.54 -0.27 -0.58
N ARG A 197 12.37 0.23 -0.17
CA ARG A 197 11.70 1.37 -0.83
C ARG A 197 12.52 2.66 -0.71
N ALA A 198 13.07 2.95 0.46
CA ALA A 198 13.96 4.09 0.67
C ALA A 198 15.21 4.01 -0.22
N ALA A 199 15.86 2.84 -0.26
CA ALA A 199 17.01 2.61 -1.13
C ALA A 199 16.69 2.77 -2.63
N ALA A 200 15.55 2.24 -3.08
CA ALA A 200 15.08 2.44 -4.44
C ALA A 200 14.82 3.93 -4.76
N GLY A 201 14.28 4.69 -3.80
CA GLY A 201 14.10 6.13 -3.92
C GLY A 201 15.42 6.89 -4.10
N LEU A 202 16.45 6.55 -3.31
CA LEU A 202 17.79 7.15 -3.43
C LEU A 202 18.44 6.84 -4.79
N LEU A 203 18.36 5.58 -5.25
CA LEU A 203 18.90 5.18 -6.55
C LEU A 203 18.23 5.92 -7.71
N ARG A 204 16.91 6.10 -7.65
CA ARG A 204 16.17 6.89 -8.65
C ARG A 204 16.51 8.37 -8.61
N ALA A 205 16.93 8.88 -7.47
CA ALA A 205 17.43 10.25 -7.33
C ALA A 205 18.88 10.41 -7.83
N GLY A 206 19.50 9.34 -8.36
CA GLY A 206 20.85 9.37 -8.92
C GLY A 206 21.97 9.17 -7.90
N VAL A 207 21.64 8.80 -6.65
CA VAL A 207 22.65 8.52 -5.61
C VAL A 207 23.46 7.27 -5.98
N ALA A 208 24.78 7.34 -5.83
CA ALA A 208 25.67 6.24 -6.19
C ALA A 208 25.38 4.98 -5.37
N ILE A 209 25.47 3.80 -5.98
CA ILE A 209 25.11 2.51 -5.34
C ILE A 209 25.87 2.31 -4.02
N GLY A 210 27.17 2.64 -3.98
CA GLY A 210 28.00 2.52 -2.77
C GLY A 210 27.50 3.40 -1.62
N GLU A 211 27.07 4.62 -1.91
CA GLU A 211 26.48 5.53 -0.92
C GLU A 211 25.12 5.02 -0.43
N VAL A 212 24.29 4.47 -1.33
CA VAL A 212 22.98 3.89 -0.96
C VAL A 212 23.13 2.71 -0.02
N VAL A 213 24.15 1.86 -0.21
CA VAL A 213 24.44 0.74 0.71
C VAL A 213 24.59 1.26 2.14
N ILE A 214 25.38 2.31 2.34
CA ILE A 214 25.64 2.91 3.65
C ILE A 214 24.39 3.63 4.17
N ALA A 215 23.81 4.52 3.36
CA ALA A 215 22.70 5.39 3.74
C ALA A 215 21.43 4.61 4.13
N ALA A 216 21.14 3.50 3.43
CA ALA A 216 19.99 2.66 3.72
C ALA A 216 20.30 1.53 4.73
N GLY A 217 21.52 1.43 5.24
CA GLY A 217 21.90 0.46 6.26
C GLY A 217 21.98 -0.99 5.75
N TYR A 218 22.49 -1.18 4.54
CA TYR A 218 22.88 -2.48 4.01
C TYR A 218 24.35 -2.77 4.34
N HIS A 219 24.65 -4.04 4.60
CA HIS A 219 26.02 -4.49 4.90
C HIS A 219 26.95 -4.34 3.68
N ASP A 220 26.44 -4.67 2.50
CA ASP A 220 27.18 -4.67 1.25
C ASP A 220 26.22 -4.56 0.05
N GLN A 221 26.79 -4.36 -1.14
CA GLN A 221 26.03 -4.27 -2.39
C GLN A 221 25.30 -5.57 -2.78
N PRO A 222 25.87 -6.79 -2.59
CA PRO A 222 25.12 -8.03 -2.79
C PRO A 222 23.85 -8.14 -1.93
N HIS A 223 23.90 -7.70 -0.67
CA HIS A 223 22.75 -7.66 0.23
C HIS A 223 21.69 -6.67 -0.27
N LEU A 224 22.09 -5.45 -0.65
CA LEU A 224 21.20 -4.48 -1.29
C LEU A 224 20.52 -5.08 -2.53
N THR A 225 21.30 -5.69 -3.41
CA THR A 225 20.81 -6.26 -4.68
C THR A 225 19.76 -7.36 -4.45
N ARG A 226 20.01 -8.29 -3.52
CA ARG A 226 19.03 -9.34 -3.17
C ARG A 226 17.75 -8.74 -2.58
N SER A 227 17.87 -7.71 -1.75
CA SER A 227 16.71 -7.04 -1.15
C SER A 227 15.85 -6.34 -2.20
N LEU A 228 16.47 -5.58 -3.10
CA LEU A 228 15.75 -4.85 -4.15
C LEU A 228 15.11 -5.80 -5.17
N ARG A 229 15.83 -6.82 -5.64
CA ARG A 229 15.23 -7.84 -6.53
C ARG A 229 14.00 -8.48 -5.91
N ARG A 230 14.08 -8.85 -4.63
CA ARG A 230 12.97 -9.49 -3.93
C ARG A 230 11.79 -8.54 -3.72
N MET A 231 12.03 -7.32 -3.24
CA MET A 231 10.96 -6.45 -2.72
C MET A 231 10.50 -5.39 -3.72
N ILE A 232 11.38 -4.99 -4.64
CA ILE A 232 11.13 -3.96 -5.64
C ILE A 232 10.98 -4.58 -7.04
N GLY A 233 11.59 -5.74 -7.28
CA GLY A 233 11.58 -6.42 -8.58
C GLY A 233 12.74 -6.02 -9.50
N HIS A 234 13.52 -5.01 -9.11
CA HIS A 234 14.63 -4.47 -9.89
C HIS A 234 15.95 -4.51 -9.13
N THR A 235 17.05 -4.47 -9.86
CA THR A 235 18.42 -4.32 -9.37
C THR A 235 18.77 -2.85 -9.12
N PRO A 236 19.84 -2.57 -8.36
CA PRO A 236 20.30 -1.19 -8.19
C PRO A 236 20.58 -0.46 -9.51
N GLY A 237 21.18 -1.16 -10.49
CA GLY A 237 21.54 -0.57 -11.78
C GLY A 237 20.32 -0.28 -12.66
N GLU A 238 19.31 -1.14 -12.65
CA GLU A 238 18.02 -0.89 -13.33
C GLU A 238 17.31 0.33 -12.75
N LEU A 239 17.29 0.46 -11.42
CA LEU A 239 16.69 1.60 -10.72
C LEU A 239 17.43 2.91 -10.97
N ALA A 240 18.76 2.88 -11.03
CA ALA A 240 19.59 4.05 -11.35
C ALA A 240 19.39 4.53 -12.80
N ARG A 241 19.04 3.63 -13.72
CA ARG A 241 18.70 3.95 -15.12
C ARG A 241 17.25 4.46 -15.30
N GLY A 242 16.46 4.49 -14.23
CA GLY A 242 15.10 5.06 -14.26
C GLY A 242 14.00 4.08 -14.67
N GLU A 243 14.19 2.76 -14.52
CA GLU A 243 13.11 1.80 -14.78
C GLU A 243 11.90 2.04 -13.87
N ALA A 244 10.71 2.00 -14.48
CA ALA A 244 9.44 2.33 -13.84
C ALA A 244 8.91 1.14 -13.02
N PHE A 245 8.51 1.40 -11.78
CA PHE A 245 7.74 0.46 -10.96
C PHE A 245 6.61 1.20 -10.24
N LEU A 246 5.54 0.49 -9.91
CA LEU A 246 4.40 1.09 -9.21
C LEU A 246 4.39 0.67 -7.75
N ALA A 247 4.65 1.64 -6.87
CA ALA A 247 4.33 1.53 -5.46
C ALA A 247 2.82 1.70 -5.28
N LEU A 248 2.05 0.64 -5.57
CA LEU A 248 0.64 0.51 -5.19
C LEU A 248 0.48 0.21 -3.69
#